data_AF-A0A0S4QKI0-F1
#
_entry.id   AF-A0A0S4QKI0-F1
#
_cell.length_a   1.000
_cell.length_b   1.000
_cell.length_c   1.000
_cell.angle_alpha   90.00
_cell.angle_beta   90.00
_cell.angle_gamma   90.00
#
_symmetry.space_group_name_H-M   'P 1'
#
loop_
_entity.id
_entity.type
_entity.pdbx_description
1 polymer ?
#
loop_
_entity_poly.entity_id
_entity_poly.type
_entity_poly.pdbx_seq_one_letter_code
_entity_poly.pdbx_strand_id
1 'polypeptide(L)'
;MTALDIGLVPALYASFDDGTLRLHYQPDVDLRSGSVPGMRAYPRWAHPELGLLGPADFMPVAAAAGLVGQVHQWVLRMAVTEARTWHRMAAGTGVRPPRLWVRVDSAQLGRPDFFDEIERLVLGRSLPPGAIGLQFTENTLAFAPPGLPHLLGRLRALGVAVGVDSFGTWSASVATLDKLPLDLVRIDGRFLRATIRDLEGQAVFASMLQIAHRRRMVVVAEDVDTAALAAAVGRTECDRVCGPLFCPPVPVEDARMIALGRGRPDRWYKPWTDSWEGVGTRRPTGEPSNPSSSASSADSAGFGSSAYSASSASSGNAANRAGPGSGHAGAAGRAGRRTPAGPPPAAPPRDPARACQDSQNGRPGSSGRGDRSRAATAG
;
A
#
# COMPACT_ATOMS: atom_id res chain seq x y z
N MET A 1 -8.76 22.53 6.93
CA MET A 1 -8.47 23.98 6.92
C MET A 1 -8.31 24.43 5.48
N THR A 2 -9.27 25.19 4.93
CA THR A 2 -9.44 25.42 3.48
C THR A 2 -8.86 26.75 2.97
N ALA A 3 -8.00 27.42 3.75
CA ALA A 3 -7.27 28.60 3.30
C ALA A 3 -5.76 28.34 3.44
N LEU A 4 -5.02 28.59 2.36
CA LEU A 4 -3.57 28.48 2.34
C LEU A 4 -3.00 29.66 3.15
N ASP A 5 -2.59 29.40 4.38
CA ASP A 5 -2.06 30.42 5.29
C ASP A 5 -0.57 30.63 5.04
N ILE A 6 -0.24 31.62 4.21
CA ILE A 6 1.15 32.00 3.88
C ILE A 6 1.89 32.51 5.13
N GLY A 7 1.18 32.97 6.17
CA GLY A 7 1.77 33.35 7.45
C GLY A 7 2.55 32.22 8.13
N LEU A 8 2.27 30.97 7.76
CA LEU A 8 2.98 29.79 8.27
C LEU A 8 4.36 29.57 7.64
N VAL A 9 4.72 30.26 6.55
CA VAL A 9 5.98 30.01 5.82
C VAL A 9 7.24 30.22 6.68
N PRO A 10 7.41 31.33 7.42
CA PRO A 10 8.59 31.52 8.25
C PRO A 10 8.71 30.46 9.34
N ALA A 11 7.60 30.08 9.97
CA ALA A 11 7.56 29.06 11.01
C ALA A 11 7.85 27.65 10.44
N LEU A 12 7.34 27.34 9.25
CA LEU A 12 7.65 26.08 8.55
C LEU A 12 9.13 26.00 8.18
N TYR A 13 9.73 27.11 7.73
CA TYR A 13 11.16 27.14 7.44
C TYR A 13 12.01 26.94 8.71
N ALA A 14 11.67 27.60 9.81
CA ALA A 14 12.34 27.41 11.11
C ALA A 14 12.21 25.97 11.64
N SER A 15 11.10 25.29 11.30
CA SER A 15 10.80 23.94 11.77
C SER A 15 11.85 22.89 11.42
N PHE A 16 12.66 23.13 10.38
CA PHE A 16 13.73 22.24 9.97
C PHE A 16 14.83 22.09 11.04
N ASP A 17 15.04 23.12 11.86
CA ASP A 17 16.15 23.21 12.81
C ASP A 17 15.70 23.27 14.28
N ASP A 18 14.48 23.75 14.57
CA ASP A 18 14.00 23.97 15.95
C ASP A 18 13.39 22.71 16.63
N GLY A 19 13.30 21.58 15.91
CA GLY A 19 12.76 20.32 16.42
C GLY A 19 11.22 20.24 16.48
N THR A 20 10.51 21.23 15.90
CA THR A 20 9.05 21.19 15.75
C THR A 20 8.62 20.32 14.57
N LEU A 21 9.42 20.21 13.51
CA LEU A 21 9.21 19.19 12.48
C LEU A 21 9.70 17.82 12.97
N ARG A 22 8.84 16.81 12.86
CA ARG A 22 9.06 15.46 13.40
C ARG A 22 8.58 14.40 12.40
N LEU A 23 9.02 13.17 12.58
CA LEU A 23 8.51 12.02 11.83
C LEU A 23 7.56 11.19 12.69
N HIS A 24 6.42 10.86 12.11
CA HIS A 24 5.58 9.75 12.55
C HIS A 24 5.74 8.58 11.59
N TYR A 25 5.51 7.36 12.08
CA TYR A 25 5.77 6.13 11.35
C TYR A 25 4.51 5.28 11.30
N GLN A 26 4.11 4.85 10.11
CA GLN A 26 2.98 3.94 9.94
C GLN A 26 3.47 2.55 9.54
N PRO A 27 3.18 1.51 10.33
CA PRO A 27 3.47 0.12 10.01
C PRO A 27 2.76 -0.39 8.75
N ASP A 28 3.49 -1.19 7.97
CA ASP A 28 2.96 -2.16 7.03
C ASP A 28 2.84 -3.49 7.77
N VAL A 29 1.64 -4.04 7.88
CA VAL A 29 1.39 -5.32 8.55
C VAL A 29 1.29 -6.42 7.51
N ASP A 30 2.07 -7.48 7.68
CA ASP A 30 1.94 -8.70 6.88
C ASP A 30 0.69 -9.47 7.29
N LEU A 31 -0.24 -9.71 6.35
CA LEU A 31 -1.54 -10.29 6.66
C LEU A 31 -1.46 -11.76 7.12
N ARG A 32 -0.39 -12.46 6.74
CA ARG A 32 -0.24 -13.90 7.02
C ARG A 32 0.41 -14.13 8.38
N SER A 33 1.46 -13.37 8.66
CA SER A 33 2.28 -13.53 9.86
C SER A 33 1.92 -12.56 10.97
N GLY A 34 1.28 -11.42 10.68
CA GLY A 34 1.15 -10.31 11.63
C GLY A 34 2.47 -9.55 11.86
N SER A 35 3.56 -9.91 11.18
CA SER A 35 4.83 -9.18 11.32
C SER A 35 4.74 -7.77 10.72
N VAL A 36 5.66 -6.90 11.11
CA VAL A 36 5.82 -5.55 10.54
C VAL A 36 7.10 -5.52 9.70
N PRO A 37 7.04 -5.92 8.41
CA PRO A 37 8.22 -5.93 7.54
C PRO A 37 8.62 -4.54 7.03
N GLY A 38 7.76 -3.53 7.19
CA GLY A 38 8.02 -2.17 6.74
C GLY A 38 7.28 -1.11 7.56
N MET A 39 7.76 0.11 7.49
CA MET A 39 7.09 1.30 8.01
C MET A 39 7.27 2.45 7.04
N ARG A 40 6.28 3.33 6.92
CA ARG A 40 6.41 4.58 6.14
C ARG A 40 6.59 5.77 7.07
N ALA A 41 7.54 6.65 6.75
CA ALA A 41 7.74 7.93 7.43
C ALA A 41 6.79 9.01 6.90
N TYR A 42 6.15 9.73 7.82
CA TYR A 42 5.27 10.87 7.55
C TYR A 42 5.76 12.09 8.33
N PRO A 43 5.99 13.24 7.68
CA PRO A 43 6.31 14.44 8.41
C PRO A 43 5.09 14.94 9.19
N ARG A 44 5.33 15.41 10.41
CA ARG A 44 4.38 16.07 11.29
C ARG A 44 5.00 17.36 11.81
N TRP A 45 4.22 18.43 11.86
CA TRP A 45 4.70 19.70 12.34
C TRP A 45 3.99 20.06 13.64
N ALA A 46 4.75 20.02 14.75
CA ALA A 46 4.27 20.41 16.07
C ALA A 46 4.28 21.93 16.20
N HIS A 47 3.31 22.59 15.58
CA HIS A 47 3.18 24.05 15.61
C HIS A 47 2.81 24.52 17.02
N PRO A 48 3.43 25.60 17.55
CA PRO A 48 3.16 26.09 18.91
C PRO A 48 1.68 26.40 19.19
N GLU A 49 1.01 27.05 18.24
CA GLU A 49 -0.40 27.45 18.39
C GLU A 49 -1.41 26.47 17.79
N LEU A 50 -1.16 25.94 16.59
CA LEU A 50 -2.08 25.06 15.86
C LEU A 50 -1.99 23.57 16.26
N GLY A 51 -1.04 23.22 17.14
CA GLY A 51 -0.82 21.85 17.56
C GLY A 51 -0.15 21.00 16.47
N LEU A 52 -0.43 19.69 16.47
CA LEU A 52 0.24 18.75 15.58
C LEU A 52 -0.41 18.69 14.20
N LEU A 53 0.20 19.34 13.23
CA LEU A 53 -0.24 19.40 11.84
C LEU A 53 0.23 18.19 11.03
N GLY A 54 -0.65 17.70 10.16
CA GLY A 54 -0.34 16.64 9.19
C GLY A 54 0.15 17.19 7.85
N PRO A 55 0.66 16.31 6.96
CA PRO A 55 1.09 16.71 5.63
C PRO A 55 0.00 17.45 4.83
N ALA A 56 -1.27 17.05 4.99
CA ALA A 56 -2.39 17.71 4.32
C ALA A 56 -2.57 19.19 4.74
N ASP A 57 -2.12 19.56 5.94
CA ASP A 57 -2.30 20.90 6.50
C ASP A 57 -1.16 21.85 6.08
N PHE A 58 0.08 21.37 5.96
CA PHE A 58 1.25 22.23 5.69
C PHE A 58 1.96 22.00 4.35
N MET A 59 1.77 20.85 3.68
CA MET A 59 2.37 20.65 2.35
C MET A 59 1.86 21.63 1.28
N PRO A 60 0.58 22.07 1.28
CA PRO A 60 0.14 23.14 0.39
C PRO A 60 0.90 24.45 0.61
N VAL A 61 1.17 24.81 1.87
CA VAL A 61 1.99 25.99 2.23
C VAL A 61 3.43 25.79 1.74
N ALA A 62 4.02 24.62 1.97
CA ALA A 62 5.35 24.29 1.46
C ALA A 62 5.42 24.41 -0.07
N ALA A 63 4.38 23.97 -0.77
CA ALA A 63 4.32 24.05 -2.24
C ALA A 63 4.26 25.49 -2.73
N ALA A 64 3.39 26.31 -2.13
CA ALA A 64 3.28 27.73 -2.47
C ALA A 64 4.58 28.51 -2.21
N ALA A 65 5.36 28.11 -1.19
CA ALA A 65 6.62 28.73 -0.81
C ALA A 65 7.87 28.09 -1.47
N GLY A 66 7.71 27.04 -2.31
CA GLY A 66 8.84 26.33 -2.92
C GLY A 66 9.67 25.48 -1.94
N LEU A 67 9.15 25.19 -0.75
CA LEU A 67 9.84 24.46 0.33
C LEU A 67 9.66 22.93 0.27
N VAL A 68 8.87 22.40 -0.67
CA VAL A 68 8.57 20.95 -0.79
C VAL A 68 9.85 20.12 -0.83
N GLY A 69 10.81 20.50 -1.67
CA GLY A 69 12.09 19.79 -1.78
C GLY A 69 12.88 19.79 -0.47
N GLN A 70 12.85 20.89 0.30
CA GLN A 70 13.51 20.97 1.60
C GLN A 70 12.84 20.06 2.65
N VAL A 71 11.50 19.97 2.64
CA VAL A 71 10.77 19.02 3.49
C VAL A 71 11.16 17.59 3.14
N HIS A 72 11.13 17.21 1.86
CA HIS A 72 11.50 15.84 1.44
C HIS A 72 12.95 15.50 1.78
N GLN A 73 13.88 16.44 1.58
CA GLN A 73 15.28 16.26 1.96
C GLN A 73 15.44 16.07 3.47
N TRP A 74 14.74 16.89 4.28
CA TRP A 74 14.74 16.77 5.73
C TRP A 74 14.18 15.40 6.15
N VAL A 75 13.04 14.98 5.61
CA VAL A 75 12.41 13.67 5.89
C VAL A 75 13.38 12.53 5.60
N LEU A 76 14.05 12.56 4.44
CA LEU A 76 15.03 11.55 4.04
C LEU A 76 16.19 11.47 5.03
N ARG A 77 16.82 12.60 5.41
CA ARG A 77 17.93 12.61 6.38
C ARG A 77 17.51 12.06 7.74
N MET A 78 16.32 12.43 8.21
CA MET A 78 15.79 11.97 9.49
C MET A 78 15.42 10.49 9.46
N ALA A 79 14.81 10.02 8.38
CA ALA A 79 14.48 8.61 8.20
C ALA A 79 15.72 7.72 8.17
N VAL A 80 16.75 8.09 7.41
CA VAL A 80 18.03 7.35 7.36
C VAL A 80 18.68 7.30 8.75
N THR A 81 18.62 8.39 9.51
CA THR A 81 19.12 8.45 10.89
C THR A 81 18.33 7.54 11.83
N GLU A 82 17.01 7.49 11.68
CA GLU A 82 16.15 6.66 12.50
C GLU A 82 16.30 5.16 12.18
N ALA A 83 16.37 4.79 10.89
CA ALA A 83 16.61 3.41 10.48
C ALA A 83 17.93 2.88 11.07
N ARG A 84 18.99 3.70 11.09
CA ARG A 84 20.25 3.35 11.74
C ARG A 84 20.06 3.11 13.23
N THR A 85 19.27 3.95 13.89
CA THR A 85 18.96 3.82 15.31
C THR A 85 18.25 2.50 15.60
N TRP A 86 17.25 2.11 14.80
CA TRP A 86 16.56 0.83 14.95
C TRP A 86 17.52 -0.35 14.80
N HIS A 87 18.38 -0.35 13.77
CA HIS A 87 19.36 -1.41 13.57
C HIS A 87 20.39 -1.49 14.70
N ARG A 88 20.84 -0.36 15.25
CA ARG A 88 21.74 -0.34 16.41
C ARG A 88 21.05 -0.90 17.66
N MET A 89 19.79 -0.54 17.91
CA MET A 89 19.03 -1.05 19.06
C MET A 89 18.72 -2.55 18.95
N ALA A 90 18.59 -3.07 17.73
CA ALA A 90 18.36 -4.49 17.47
C ALA A 90 19.65 -5.33 17.40
N ALA A 91 20.84 -4.70 17.45
CA ALA A 91 22.10 -5.43 17.35
C ALA A 91 22.23 -6.45 18.49
N GLY A 92 22.49 -7.71 18.14
CA GLY A 92 22.62 -8.81 19.10
C GLY A 92 21.31 -9.40 19.63
N THR A 93 20.14 -8.86 19.27
CA THR A 93 18.85 -9.38 19.76
C THR A 93 18.22 -10.44 18.86
N GLY A 94 18.74 -10.62 17.64
CA GLY A 94 18.15 -11.49 16.61
C GLY A 94 16.91 -10.89 15.93
N VAL A 95 16.43 -9.73 16.39
CA VAL A 95 15.31 -9.01 15.75
C VAL A 95 15.81 -8.31 14.50
N ARG A 96 15.06 -8.42 13.40
CA ARG A 96 15.30 -7.65 12.18
C ARG A 96 14.33 -6.47 12.14
N PRO A 97 14.82 -5.22 12.24
CA PRO A 97 13.95 -4.05 12.12
C PRO A 97 13.23 -3.97 10.77
N PRO A 98 12.04 -3.33 10.73
CA PRO A 98 11.33 -3.06 9.50
C PRO A 98 12.13 -2.15 8.58
N ARG A 99 11.91 -2.32 7.27
CA ARG A 99 12.36 -1.34 6.28
C ARG A 99 11.63 -0.02 6.47
N LEU A 100 12.35 1.09 6.50
CA LEU A 100 11.75 2.41 6.52
C LEU A 100 11.60 2.97 5.11
N TRP A 101 10.37 3.28 4.73
CA TRP A 101 9.98 3.84 3.43
C TRP A 101 9.84 5.36 3.49
N VAL A 102 10.45 6.05 2.54
CA VAL A 102 10.42 7.51 2.40
C VAL A 102 9.89 7.88 1.03
N ARG A 103 8.92 8.79 0.98
CA ARG A 103 8.40 9.32 -0.29
C ARG A 103 9.39 10.33 -0.88
N VAL A 104 9.68 10.16 -2.16
CA VAL A 104 10.52 11.04 -2.98
C VAL A 104 9.67 11.65 -4.07
N ASP A 105 9.76 12.97 -4.24
CA ASP A 105 9.05 13.70 -5.29
C ASP A 105 9.84 13.72 -6.62
N SER A 106 9.22 14.25 -7.67
CA SER A 106 9.84 14.35 -9.00
C SER A 106 10.98 15.36 -9.08
N ALA A 107 10.94 16.45 -8.31
CA ALA A 107 11.96 17.47 -8.32
C ALA A 107 13.27 16.94 -7.70
N GLN A 108 13.16 16.20 -6.60
CA GLN A 108 14.28 15.53 -5.95
C GLN A 108 14.87 14.44 -6.85
N LEU A 109 14.02 13.63 -7.49
CA LEU A 109 14.46 12.57 -8.41
C LEU A 109 15.19 13.13 -9.66
N GLY A 110 14.80 14.32 -10.12
CA GLY A 110 15.40 15.00 -11.28
C GLY A 110 16.75 15.66 -11.00
N ARG A 111 17.19 15.74 -9.73
CA ARG A 111 18.47 16.36 -9.38
C ARG A 111 19.66 15.50 -9.85
N PRO A 112 20.67 16.07 -10.52
CA PRO A 112 21.85 15.32 -10.97
C PRO A 112 22.60 14.61 -9.83
N ASP A 113 22.60 15.20 -8.64
CA ASP A 113 23.31 14.70 -7.45
C ASP A 113 22.47 13.77 -6.57
N PHE A 114 21.24 13.40 -7.00
CA PHE A 114 20.32 12.61 -6.18
C PHE A 114 20.90 11.25 -5.77
N PHE A 115 21.52 10.53 -6.71
CA PHE A 115 22.15 9.24 -6.39
C PHE A 115 23.26 9.42 -5.36
N ASP A 116 24.14 10.41 -5.57
CA ASP A 116 25.30 10.65 -4.71
C ASP A 116 24.87 11.10 -3.29
N GLU A 117 23.75 11.82 -3.18
CA GLU A 117 23.11 12.13 -1.90
C GLU A 117 22.66 10.86 -1.16
N ILE A 118 21.95 9.96 -1.85
CA ILE A 118 21.48 8.69 -1.26
C ILE A 118 22.66 7.80 -0.87
N GLU A 119 23.65 7.67 -1.75
CA GLU A 119 24.87 6.90 -1.51
C GLU A 119 25.59 7.39 -0.26
N ARG A 120 25.83 8.69 -0.14
CA ARG A 120 26.45 9.30 1.04
C ARG A 120 25.65 9.06 2.31
N LEU A 121 24.33 9.16 2.23
CA LEU A 121 23.45 8.95 3.39
C LEU A 121 23.46 7.50 3.88
N VAL A 122 23.41 6.54 2.96
CA VAL A 122 23.35 5.10 3.25
C VAL A 122 24.72 4.57 3.68
N LEU A 123 25.78 4.85 2.91
CA LEU A 123 27.14 4.39 3.20
C LEU A 123 27.73 5.10 4.42
N GLY A 124 27.57 6.43 4.51
CA GLY A 124 28.09 7.23 5.62
C GLY A 124 27.47 6.89 6.99
N ARG A 125 26.36 6.15 7.01
CA ARG A 125 25.69 5.67 8.23
C ARG A 125 25.77 4.16 8.41
N SER A 126 26.49 3.45 7.52
CA SER A 126 26.64 1.99 7.53
C SER A 126 25.30 1.26 7.65
N LEU A 127 24.29 1.73 6.93
CA LEU A 127 22.98 1.09 6.93
C LEU A 127 23.06 -0.28 6.25
N PRO A 128 22.47 -1.33 6.84
CA PRO A 128 22.42 -2.62 6.17
C PRO A 128 21.51 -2.55 4.94
N PRO A 129 21.80 -3.34 3.88
CA PRO A 129 20.94 -3.43 2.72
C PRO A 129 19.48 -3.73 3.09
N GLY A 130 18.56 -2.96 2.50
CA GLY A 130 17.13 -3.08 2.72
C GLY A 130 16.59 -2.35 3.95
N ALA A 131 17.42 -1.63 4.72
CA ALA A 131 16.97 -0.79 5.83
C ALA A 131 16.10 0.40 5.38
N ILE A 132 16.39 0.95 4.20
CA ILE A 132 15.67 2.08 3.61
C ILE A 132 15.06 1.66 2.28
N GLY A 133 13.85 2.17 2.01
CA GLY A 133 13.25 2.14 0.69
C GLY A 133 12.74 3.53 0.28
N LEU A 134 12.80 3.81 -1.01
CA LEU A 134 12.29 5.04 -1.60
C LEU A 134 10.99 4.75 -2.32
N GLN A 135 9.98 5.58 -2.10
CA GLN A 135 8.66 5.47 -2.72
C GLN A 135 8.41 6.65 -3.64
N PHE A 136 7.97 6.35 -4.85
CA PHE A 136 7.66 7.34 -5.88
C PHE A 136 6.18 7.24 -6.21
N THR A 137 5.52 8.37 -6.45
CA THR A 137 4.15 8.32 -6.98
C THR A 137 4.17 7.83 -8.44
N GLU A 138 3.06 7.29 -8.93
CA GLU A 138 2.93 7.01 -10.37
C GLU A 138 3.25 8.22 -11.23
N ASN A 139 2.78 9.40 -10.83
CA ASN A 139 3.03 10.64 -11.54
C ASN A 139 4.53 10.97 -11.61
N THR A 140 5.24 10.81 -10.49
CA THR A 140 6.70 10.97 -10.43
C THR A 140 7.42 10.05 -11.41
N LEU A 141 6.95 8.81 -11.55
CA LEU A 141 7.56 7.82 -12.46
C LEU A 141 7.16 8.02 -13.92
N ALA A 142 5.94 8.49 -14.18
CA ALA A 142 5.41 8.70 -15.53
C ALA A 142 6.17 9.80 -16.29
N PHE A 143 6.55 10.87 -15.58
CA PHE A 143 7.30 12.00 -16.13
C PHE A 143 8.80 11.91 -15.87
N ALA A 144 9.29 10.74 -15.46
CA ALA A 144 10.69 10.57 -15.12
C ALA A 144 11.59 10.57 -16.36
N PRO A 145 12.84 11.04 -16.22
CA PRO A 145 13.79 11.10 -17.33
C PRO A 145 14.11 9.71 -17.89
N PRO A 146 14.55 9.59 -19.17
CA PRO A 146 14.89 8.30 -19.79
C PRO A 146 15.90 7.45 -19.00
N GLY A 147 16.76 8.09 -18.20
CA GLY A 147 17.74 7.41 -17.34
C GLY A 147 17.16 6.79 -16.06
N LEU A 148 15.86 6.93 -15.78
CA LEU A 148 15.26 6.45 -14.53
C LEU A 148 15.49 4.95 -14.27
N PRO A 149 15.29 4.02 -15.23
CA PRO A 149 15.50 2.60 -14.96
C PRO A 149 16.92 2.29 -14.50
N HIS A 150 17.91 2.97 -15.09
CA HIS A 150 19.32 2.84 -14.71
C HIS A 150 19.57 3.39 -13.31
N LEU A 151 19.04 4.57 -12.99
CA LEU A 151 19.13 5.19 -11.66
C LEU A 151 18.54 4.27 -10.57
N LEU A 152 17.32 3.76 -10.78
CA LEU A 152 16.68 2.84 -9.83
C LEU A 152 17.46 1.52 -9.70
N GLY A 153 18.05 1.04 -10.79
CA GLY A 153 18.96 -0.11 -10.77
C GLY A 153 20.19 0.12 -9.89
N ARG A 154 20.83 1.30 -10.00
CA ARG A 154 21.96 1.68 -9.14
C ARG A 154 21.56 1.78 -7.67
N LEU A 155 20.40 2.37 -7.36
CA LEU A 155 19.88 2.43 -6.00
C LEU A 155 19.66 1.04 -5.39
N ARG A 156 19.14 0.09 -6.18
CA ARG A 156 19.00 -1.31 -5.74
C ARG A 156 20.32 -2.01 -5.53
N ALA A 157 21.32 -1.75 -6.39
CA ALA A 157 22.67 -2.26 -6.21
C ALA A 157 23.32 -1.75 -4.90
N LEU A 158 22.98 -0.52 -4.48
CA LEU A 158 23.36 0.05 -3.19
C LEU A 158 22.61 -0.59 -1.99
N GLY A 159 21.60 -1.43 -2.24
CA GLY A 159 20.75 -2.03 -1.21
C GLY A 159 19.57 -1.16 -0.80
N VAL A 160 19.28 -0.08 -1.53
CA VAL A 160 18.08 0.75 -1.33
C VAL A 160 16.93 0.16 -2.13
N ALA A 161 15.82 -0.09 -1.47
CA ALA A 161 14.64 -0.61 -2.14
C ALA A 161 13.85 0.48 -2.86
N VAL A 162 13.10 0.07 -3.86
CA VAL A 162 12.30 0.97 -4.69
C VAL A 162 10.85 0.53 -4.64
N GLY A 163 9.95 1.47 -4.37
CA GLY A 163 8.52 1.23 -4.38
C GLY A 163 7.75 2.28 -5.15
N VAL A 164 6.54 1.92 -5.58
CA VAL A 164 5.58 2.85 -6.16
C VAL A 164 4.39 3.05 -5.20
N ASP A 165 3.92 4.28 -5.17
CA ASP A 165 2.84 4.76 -4.31
C ASP A 165 1.63 5.18 -5.15
N SER A 166 0.44 5.12 -4.55
CA SER A 166 -0.83 5.48 -5.19
C SER A 166 -1.09 4.74 -6.51
N PHE A 167 -0.79 3.43 -6.54
CA PHE A 167 -1.02 2.64 -7.75
C PHE A 167 -2.51 2.58 -8.10
N GLY A 168 -2.80 2.81 -9.38
CA GLY A 168 -4.12 2.92 -9.97
C GLY A 168 -4.64 4.35 -10.09
N THR A 169 -3.89 5.40 -9.72
CA THR A 169 -4.33 6.81 -9.91
C THR A 169 -4.14 7.34 -11.34
N TRP A 170 -3.72 6.48 -12.27
CA TRP A 170 -3.82 6.65 -13.72
C TRP A 170 -2.85 7.65 -14.37
N SER A 171 -1.65 7.81 -13.79
CA SER A 171 -0.61 8.64 -14.40
C SER A 171 0.47 7.80 -15.09
N ALA A 172 0.79 6.62 -14.57
CA ALA A 172 1.77 5.71 -15.17
C ALA A 172 1.07 4.62 -15.99
N SER A 173 1.57 4.36 -17.20
CA SER A 173 1.12 3.18 -17.96
C SER A 173 1.65 1.90 -17.31
N VAL A 174 0.91 0.80 -17.41
CA VAL A 174 1.41 -0.54 -17.01
C VAL A 174 2.74 -0.86 -17.71
N ALA A 175 2.91 -0.43 -18.96
CA ALA A 175 4.14 -0.58 -19.73
C ALA A 175 5.33 0.21 -19.14
N THR A 176 5.07 1.33 -18.46
CA THR A 176 6.10 2.10 -17.73
C THR A 176 6.59 1.31 -16.53
N LEU A 177 5.66 0.79 -15.71
CA LEU A 177 5.99 0.01 -14.52
C LEU A 177 6.71 -1.30 -14.85
N ASP A 178 6.39 -1.90 -16.01
CA ASP A 178 7.03 -3.14 -16.48
C ASP A 178 8.53 -2.97 -16.80
N LYS A 179 9.02 -1.74 -16.92
CA LYS A 179 10.45 -1.46 -17.16
C LYS A 179 11.22 -1.09 -15.89
N LEU A 180 10.52 -0.84 -14.78
CA LEU A 180 11.13 -0.36 -13.55
C LEU A 180 11.44 -1.52 -12.60
N PRO A 181 12.61 -1.50 -11.94
CA PRO A 181 12.97 -2.53 -10.97
C PRO A 181 12.32 -2.20 -9.62
N LEU A 182 11.02 -2.46 -9.49
CA LEU A 182 10.24 -2.16 -8.29
C LEU A 182 10.21 -3.38 -7.34
N ASP A 183 10.36 -3.14 -6.05
CA ASP A 183 10.27 -4.17 -5.00
C ASP A 183 8.87 -4.17 -4.31
N LEU A 184 8.16 -3.05 -4.35
CA LEU A 184 6.89 -2.87 -3.64
C LEU A 184 5.93 -1.94 -4.40
N VAL A 185 4.63 -2.26 -4.35
CA VAL A 185 3.55 -1.40 -4.82
C VAL A 185 2.56 -1.15 -3.70
N ARG A 186 2.14 0.11 -3.57
CA ARG A 186 1.07 0.53 -2.67
C ARG A 186 -0.17 0.85 -3.47
N ILE A 187 -1.25 0.12 -3.19
CA ILE A 187 -2.55 0.27 -3.85
C ILE A 187 -3.40 1.20 -3.01
N ASP A 188 -3.87 2.27 -3.64
CA ASP A 188 -4.74 3.26 -3.01
C ASP A 188 -6.00 2.59 -2.43
N GLY A 189 -6.37 2.98 -1.21
CA GLY A 189 -7.47 2.37 -0.48
C GLY A 189 -8.82 2.45 -1.19
N ARG A 190 -9.00 3.36 -2.15
CA ARG A 190 -10.21 3.44 -2.98
C ARG A 190 -10.50 2.13 -3.73
N PHE A 191 -9.47 1.41 -4.17
CA PHE A 191 -9.63 0.14 -4.88
C PHE A 191 -10.06 -0.97 -3.93
N LEU A 192 -9.50 -1.01 -2.72
CA LEU A 192 -9.97 -1.93 -1.70
C LEU A 192 -11.42 -1.63 -1.31
N ARG A 193 -11.79 -0.35 -1.17
CA ARG A 193 -13.19 0.05 -0.90
C ARG A 193 -14.14 -0.33 -2.03
N ALA A 194 -13.69 -0.38 -3.28
CA ALA A 194 -14.52 -0.86 -4.37
C ALA A 194 -14.89 -2.35 -4.22
N THR A 195 -14.01 -3.17 -3.62
CA THR A 195 -14.26 -4.62 -3.44
C THR A 195 -15.49 -4.94 -2.58
N ILE A 196 -15.87 -4.03 -1.68
CA ILE A 196 -17.06 -4.19 -0.82
C ILE A 196 -18.33 -3.61 -1.45
N ARG A 197 -18.21 -2.89 -2.57
CA ARG A 197 -19.33 -2.24 -3.25
C ARG A 197 -19.95 -3.15 -4.30
N ASP A 198 -19.12 -3.76 -5.15
CA ASP A 198 -19.57 -4.54 -6.31
C ASP A 198 -18.51 -5.54 -6.82
N LEU A 199 -18.91 -6.40 -7.76
CA LEU A 199 -18.04 -7.41 -8.37
C LEU A 199 -16.98 -6.82 -9.30
N GLU A 200 -17.24 -5.65 -9.88
CA GLU A 200 -16.31 -4.97 -10.77
C GLU A 200 -15.09 -4.48 -9.99
N GLY A 201 -15.30 -3.83 -8.85
CA GLY A 201 -14.25 -3.44 -7.91
C GLY A 201 -13.42 -4.62 -7.42
N GLN A 202 -14.06 -5.77 -7.16
CA GLN A 202 -13.34 -7.01 -6.83
C GLN A 202 -12.43 -7.47 -7.98
N ALA A 203 -12.94 -7.48 -9.21
CA ALA A 203 -12.17 -7.87 -10.39
C ALA A 203 -10.99 -6.93 -10.67
N VAL A 204 -11.19 -5.61 -10.50
CA VAL A 204 -10.12 -4.61 -10.67
C VAL A 204 -9.03 -4.79 -9.63
N PHE A 205 -9.38 -4.89 -8.35
CA PHE A 205 -8.40 -5.09 -7.28
C PHE A 205 -7.62 -6.40 -7.46
N ALA A 206 -8.31 -7.51 -7.79
CA ALA A 206 -7.65 -8.78 -8.07
C ALA A 206 -6.68 -8.70 -9.26
N SER A 207 -7.04 -7.96 -10.32
CA SER A 207 -6.17 -7.75 -11.48
C SER A 207 -4.90 -6.97 -11.10
N MET A 208 -5.01 -5.97 -10.23
CA MET A 208 -3.86 -5.22 -9.72
C MET A 208 -2.90 -6.12 -8.92
N LEU A 209 -3.43 -6.98 -8.05
CA LEU A 209 -2.62 -7.97 -7.32
C LEU A 209 -1.85 -8.88 -8.30
N GLN A 210 -2.55 -9.44 -9.30
CA GLN A 210 -1.93 -10.33 -10.27
C GLN A 210 -0.82 -9.65 -11.07
N ILE A 211 -1.01 -8.40 -11.51
CA ILE A 211 0.03 -7.63 -12.21
C ILE A 211 1.25 -7.46 -11.31
N ALA A 212 1.03 -7.09 -10.04
CA ALA A 212 2.10 -6.87 -9.09
C ALA A 212 2.90 -8.13 -8.77
N HIS A 213 2.21 -9.24 -8.50
CA HIS A 213 2.85 -10.51 -8.17
C HIS A 213 3.59 -11.15 -9.34
N ARG A 214 3.09 -11.00 -10.57
CA ARG A 214 3.83 -11.42 -11.78
C ARG A 214 5.18 -10.72 -11.91
N ARG A 215 5.29 -9.50 -11.37
CA ARG A 215 6.52 -8.71 -11.30
C ARG A 215 7.31 -8.95 -10.01
N ARG A 216 6.88 -9.88 -9.16
CA ARG A 216 7.48 -10.20 -7.85
C ARG A 216 7.50 -9.00 -6.90
N MET A 217 6.59 -8.06 -7.09
CA MET A 217 6.41 -6.94 -6.18
C MET A 217 5.59 -7.40 -4.98
N VAL A 218 5.94 -6.88 -3.80
CA VAL A 218 5.08 -6.97 -2.62
C VAL A 218 3.96 -5.93 -2.76
N VAL A 219 2.73 -6.32 -2.45
CA VAL A 219 1.59 -5.41 -2.43
C VAL A 219 1.27 -4.96 -1.00
N VAL A 220 1.08 -3.65 -0.81
CA VAL A 220 0.46 -3.09 0.39
C VAL A 220 -0.86 -2.43 0.02
N ALA A 221 -1.97 -2.87 0.60
CA ALA A 221 -3.24 -2.17 0.51
C ALA A 221 -3.32 -1.05 1.55
N GLU A 222 -3.63 0.17 1.09
CA GLU A 222 -3.68 1.36 1.94
C GLU A 222 -5.07 1.63 2.54
N ASP A 223 -5.09 2.53 3.53
CA ASP A 223 -6.29 3.08 4.16
C ASP A 223 -7.30 2.07 4.70
N VAL A 224 -6.81 0.97 5.29
CA VAL A 224 -7.67 0.00 6.00
C VAL A 224 -8.08 0.56 7.35
N ASP A 225 -9.30 1.12 7.42
CA ASP A 225 -9.82 1.83 8.59
C ASP A 225 -11.02 1.16 9.28
N THR A 226 -11.59 0.11 8.67
CA THR A 226 -12.76 -0.62 9.20
C THR A 226 -12.55 -2.13 9.17
N ALA A 227 -13.23 -2.84 10.08
CA ALA A 227 -13.22 -4.30 10.12
C ALA A 227 -13.73 -4.92 8.81
N ALA A 228 -14.67 -4.28 8.12
CA ALA A 228 -15.16 -4.72 6.81
C ALA A 228 -14.06 -4.72 5.74
N LEU A 229 -13.22 -3.68 5.69
CA LEU A 229 -12.09 -3.61 4.77
C LEU A 229 -11.00 -4.62 5.15
N ALA A 230 -10.73 -4.82 6.44
CA ALA A 230 -9.79 -5.85 6.89
C ALA A 230 -10.27 -7.27 6.51
N ALA A 231 -11.56 -7.54 6.65
CA ALA A 231 -12.15 -8.81 6.21
C ALA A 231 -12.15 -8.94 4.68
N ALA A 232 -12.33 -7.85 3.94
CA ALA A 232 -12.26 -7.86 2.48
C ALA A 232 -10.85 -8.16 1.98
N VAL A 233 -9.83 -7.45 2.47
CA VAL A 233 -8.44 -7.67 2.05
C VAL A 233 -7.91 -9.03 2.50
N GLY A 234 -8.34 -9.54 3.66
CA GLY A 234 -8.00 -10.89 4.13
C GLY A 234 -8.55 -12.04 3.28
N ARG A 235 -9.49 -11.75 2.35
CA ARG A 235 -10.00 -12.71 1.35
C ARG A 235 -9.27 -12.64 0.01
N THR A 236 -8.24 -11.80 -0.09
CA THR A 236 -7.44 -11.62 -1.30
C THR A 236 -6.03 -12.16 -1.14
N GLU A 237 -5.26 -12.18 -2.22
CA GLU A 237 -3.83 -12.55 -2.18
C GLU A 237 -2.92 -11.37 -1.77
N CYS A 238 -3.47 -10.26 -1.25
CA CYS A 238 -2.69 -9.11 -0.82
C CYS A 238 -1.67 -9.51 0.27
N ASP A 239 -0.44 -9.01 0.16
CA ASP A 239 0.64 -9.39 1.08
C ASP A 239 0.56 -8.64 2.41
N ARG A 240 0.35 -7.32 2.32
CA ARG A 240 0.43 -6.41 3.46
C ARG A 240 -0.68 -5.38 3.47
N VAL A 241 -0.93 -4.80 4.63
CA VAL A 241 -1.91 -3.74 4.83
C VAL A 241 -1.33 -2.60 5.66
N CYS A 242 -1.79 -1.39 5.40
CA CYS A 242 -1.60 -0.28 6.32
C CYS A 242 -2.90 0.51 6.46
N GLY A 243 -3.14 1.05 7.65
CA GLY A 243 -4.33 1.84 7.91
C GLY A 243 -4.61 2.00 9.41
N PRO A 244 -5.46 2.96 9.79
CA PRO A 244 -5.69 3.32 11.18
C PRO A 244 -6.38 2.22 12.00
N LEU A 245 -7.02 1.23 11.36
CA LEU A 245 -7.53 0.04 12.05
C LEU A 245 -6.38 -0.75 12.69
N PHE A 246 -5.30 -0.94 11.92
CA PHE A 246 -4.11 -1.64 12.35
C PHE A 246 -3.22 -0.75 13.19
N CYS A 247 -2.77 0.35 12.59
CA CYS A 247 -1.97 1.37 13.25
C CYS A 247 -2.01 2.72 12.52
N PRO A 248 -2.38 3.81 13.21
CA PRO A 248 -2.17 5.14 12.66
C PRO A 248 -0.67 5.46 12.61
N PRO A 249 -0.25 6.53 11.92
CA PRO A 249 1.13 7.02 12.04
C PRO A 249 1.45 7.40 13.50
N VAL A 250 2.42 6.71 14.11
CA VAL A 250 2.78 6.88 15.53
C VAL A 250 4.09 7.67 15.72
N PRO A 251 4.30 8.32 16.88
CA PRO A 251 5.57 8.96 17.22
C PRO A 251 6.76 7.99 17.23
N VAL A 252 7.98 8.54 17.22
CA VAL A 252 9.23 7.78 17.09
C VAL A 252 9.44 6.77 18.22
N GLU A 253 9.03 7.09 19.45
CA GLU A 253 9.18 6.18 20.60
C GLU A 253 8.36 4.91 20.40
N ASP A 254 7.11 5.05 19.94
CA ASP A 254 6.23 3.92 19.67
C ASP A 254 6.70 3.14 18.44
N ALA A 255 7.20 3.85 17.41
CA ALA A 255 7.77 3.23 16.22
C ALA A 255 9.00 2.37 16.56
N ARG A 256 9.89 2.84 17.45
CA ARG A 256 11.04 2.07 17.94
C ARG A 256 10.61 0.80 18.68
N MET A 257 9.55 0.86 19.49
CA MET A 257 9.03 -0.31 20.18
C MET A 257 8.53 -1.38 19.20
N ILE A 258 7.76 -0.97 18.18
CA ILE A 258 7.30 -1.87 17.12
C ILE A 258 8.49 -2.41 16.31
N ALA A 259 9.46 -1.56 15.96
CA ALA A 259 10.65 -1.95 15.19
C ALA A 259 11.53 -2.99 15.90
N LEU A 260 11.47 -3.04 17.24
CA LEU A 260 12.18 -4.01 18.07
C LEU A 260 11.34 -5.26 18.39
N GLY A 261 10.18 -5.42 17.77
CA GLY A 261 9.30 -6.57 18.01
C GLY A 261 8.66 -6.56 19.40
N ARG A 262 8.67 -5.43 20.12
CA ARG A 262 8.12 -5.31 21.47
C ARG A 262 6.61 -5.01 21.48
N GLY A 263 5.97 -5.13 20.33
CA GLY A 263 4.57 -4.78 20.12
C GLY A 263 4.32 -3.27 20.08
N ARG A 264 3.08 -2.93 19.75
CA ARG A 264 2.57 -1.54 19.76
C ARG A 264 1.87 -1.26 21.10
N PRO A 265 1.94 -0.04 21.64
CA PRO A 265 1.13 0.35 22.80
C PRO A 265 -0.38 0.20 22.57
N ASP A 266 -1.11 -0.29 23.58
CA ASP A 266 -2.56 -0.55 23.51
C ASP A 266 -3.39 0.70 23.20
N ARG A 267 -2.90 1.91 23.52
CA ARG A 267 -3.58 3.19 23.24
C ARG A 267 -3.93 3.41 21.77
N TRP A 268 -3.25 2.71 20.87
CA TRP A 268 -3.48 2.81 19.42
C TRP A 268 -4.40 1.71 18.88
N TYR A 269 -4.75 0.72 19.71
CA TYR A 269 -5.60 -0.41 19.33
C TYR A 269 -7.06 0.00 19.24
N LYS A 270 -7.67 -0.33 18.09
CA LYS A 270 -9.12 -0.31 17.90
C LYS A 270 -9.60 -1.75 17.84
N PRO A 271 -10.44 -2.19 18.79
CA PRO A 271 -10.94 -3.56 18.84
C PRO A 271 -11.58 -3.97 17.52
N TRP A 272 -11.16 -5.14 17.02
CA TRP A 272 -11.95 -5.86 16.04
C TRP A 272 -13.19 -6.42 16.77
N THR A 273 -14.36 -5.82 16.54
CA THR A 273 -15.61 -6.29 17.16
C THR A 273 -16.27 -7.35 16.30
N ASP A 274 -16.47 -8.53 16.87
CA ASP A 274 -17.09 -9.74 16.29
C ASP A 274 -18.56 -9.59 15.87
N SER A 275 -19.13 -8.37 15.80
CA SER A 275 -20.51 -8.14 15.35
C SER A 275 -20.61 -8.28 13.83
N TRP A 276 -20.43 -9.51 13.35
CA TRP A 276 -20.61 -10.00 11.99
C TRP A 276 -21.51 -11.26 12.07
N GLU A 277 -22.71 -11.11 12.59
CA GLU A 277 -23.77 -12.09 12.30
C GLU A 277 -24.36 -11.76 10.92
N GLY A 278 -23.95 -12.50 9.89
CA GLY A 278 -24.79 -12.76 8.73
C GLY A 278 -24.47 -11.99 7.44
N VAL A 279 -23.51 -12.49 6.66
CA VAL A 279 -23.73 -12.67 5.21
C VAL A 279 -23.78 -14.17 5.00
N GLY A 280 -24.98 -14.70 5.21
CA GLY A 280 -25.29 -16.09 4.95
C GLY A 280 -25.00 -16.43 3.49
N THR A 281 -24.28 -17.53 3.30
CA THR A 281 -24.24 -18.27 2.05
C THR A 281 -25.66 -18.74 1.70
N ARG A 282 -26.45 -17.90 1.02
CA ARG A 282 -27.59 -18.40 0.24
C ARG A 282 -27.09 -18.69 -1.17
N ARG A 283 -26.94 -19.99 -1.48
CA ARG A 283 -26.94 -20.46 -2.87
C ARG A 283 -28.28 -20.04 -3.49
N PRO A 284 -28.31 -19.41 -4.67
CA PRO A 284 -29.56 -19.23 -5.39
C PRO A 284 -29.95 -20.58 -5.99
N THR A 285 -30.88 -21.28 -5.34
CA THR A 285 -31.68 -22.32 -5.96
C THR A 285 -33.09 -21.76 -6.12
N GLY A 286 -33.50 -21.49 -7.36
CA GLY A 286 -34.87 -21.08 -7.68
C GLY A 286 -34.91 -20.21 -8.94
N GLU A 287 -35.52 -20.75 -10.00
CA GLU A 287 -35.83 -20.07 -11.26
C GLU A 287 -36.69 -18.80 -11.06
N PRO A 288 -36.62 -17.83 -11.98
CA PRO A 288 -37.42 -16.61 -11.88
C PRO A 288 -38.86 -16.85 -12.35
N SER A 289 -39.81 -16.73 -11.43
CA SER A 289 -41.22 -16.54 -11.75
C SER A 289 -41.54 -15.05 -11.89
N ASN A 290 -42.08 -14.68 -13.05
CA ASN A 290 -42.70 -13.39 -13.35
C ASN A 290 -43.81 -13.05 -12.34
N PRO A 291 -44.04 -11.75 -12.08
CA PRO A 291 -45.37 -11.25 -12.39
C PRO A 291 -45.37 -9.89 -13.08
N SER A 292 -46.37 -9.78 -13.96
CA SER A 292 -46.80 -8.62 -14.72
C SER A 292 -47.33 -7.46 -13.88
N SER A 293 -47.22 -6.27 -14.48
CA SER A 293 -48.12 -5.10 -14.42
C SER A 293 -48.32 -4.38 -13.08
N SER A 294 -47.83 -3.14 -13.01
CA SER A 294 -48.69 -1.96 -13.17
C SER A 294 -47.86 -0.70 -13.41
N ALA A 295 -48.33 0.09 -14.36
CA ALA A 295 -47.78 1.38 -14.74
C ALA A 295 -48.39 2.49 -13.88
N SER A 296 -47.58 3.48 -13.51
CA SER A 296 -48.03 4.85 -13.30
C SER A 296 -46.85 5.81 -13.48
N SER A 297 -47.23 6.97 -14.01
CA SER A 297 -46.48 7.94 -14.81
C SER A 297 -45.85 9.08 -14.02
N ALA A 298 -45.01 9.85 -14.74
CA ALA A 298 -44.48 11.19 -14.44
C ALA A 298 -43.30 11.21 -13.43
N ASP A 299 -42.19 11.92 -13.61
CA ASP A 299 -41.95 13.15 -14.37
C ASP A 299 -40.49 13.27 -14.83
N SER A 300 -40.30 13.98 -15.94
CA SER A 300 -39.03 14.31 -16.59
C SER A 300 -38.57 15.72 -16.23
N ALA A 301 -37.32 15.89 -15.81
CA ALA A 301 -36.59 17.16 -15.90
C ALA A 301 -35.10 16.84 -16.18
N GLY A 302 -34.60 17.36 -17.30
CA GLY A 302 -33.27 17.09 -17.84
C GLY A 302 -32.17 18.06 -17.39
N PHE A 303 -31.16 18.15 -18.26
CA PHE A 303 -29.86 18.86 -18.21
C PHE A 303 -28.69 17.94 -17.83
N GLY A 304 -27.62 17.79 -18.63
CA GLY A 304 -27.26 18.34 -19.93
C GLY A 304 -25.86 17.80 -20.27
N SER A 305 -25.73 17.19 -21.45
CA SER A 305 -24.45 16.69 -21.98
C SER A 305 -23.72 17.83 -22.69
N SER A 306 -22.43 18.00 -22.40
CA SER A 306 -21.52 18.79 -23.23
C SER A 306 -20.45 17.87 -23.78
N ALA A 307 -20.57 17.60 -25.08
CA ALA A 307 -19.57 16.99 -25.92
C ALA A 307 -18.62 18.08 -26.43
N TYR A 308 -17.31 17.83 -26.38
CA TYR A 308 -16.34 18.57 -27.18
C TYR A 308 -15.91 17.71 -28.37
N SER A 309 -16.27 18.21 -29.55
CA SER A 309 -15.82 17.76 -30.86
C SER A 309 -14.36 18.15 -31.09
N ALA A 310 -13.60 17.27 -31.75
CA ALA A 310 -12.44 17.69 -32.54
C ALA A 310 -12.34 16.81 -33.79
N SER A 311 -12.22 17.51 -34.91
CA SER A 311 -12.43 17.04 -36.27
C SER A 311 -11.24 16.29 -36.87
N SER A 312 -11.58 15.48 -37.86
CA SER A 312 -10.77 14.74 -38.83
C SER A 312 -9.84 15.58 -39.71
N ALA A 313 -8.72 14.97 -40.15
CA ALA A 313 -8.27 15.07 -41.56
C ALA A 313 -7.22 14.00 -41.94
N SER A 314 -7.56 13.24 -43.01
CA SER A 314 -6.67 12.68 -44.06
C SER A 314 -5.71 11.54 -43.65
N SER A 315 -5.41 10.47 -44.42
CA SER A 315 -5.61 10.03 -45.82
C SER A 315 -5.38 8.49 -45.78
N GLY A 316 -6.13 7.62 -46.47
CA GLY A 316 -5.89 7.26 -47.87
C GLY A 316 -5.19 5.89 -48.03
N ASN A 317 -5.80 5.01 -48.84
CA ASN A 317 -5.38 3.67 -49.35
C ASN A 317 -5.61 2.44 -48.44
N ALA A 318 -6.54 1.53 -48.70
CA ALA A 318 -6.95 0.75 -49.89
C ALA A 318 -6.23 -0.60 -50.05
N ALA A 319 -7.06 -1.66 -50.00
CA ALA A 319 -6.97 -2.97 -50.64
C ALA A 319 -5.77 -3.91 -50.32
N ASN A 320 -6.05 -5.12 -49.81
CA ASN A 320 -6.34 -6.24 -50.72
C ASN A 320 -6.90 -7.48 -50.00
N ARG A 321 -7.82 -8.16 -50.70
CA ARG A 321 -8.36 -9.50 -50.40
C ARG A 321 -7.36 -10.59 -50.78
N ALA A 322 -7.34 -11.70 -50.05
CA ALA A 322 -7.40 -13.09 -50.57
C ALA A 322 -7.31 -14.11 -49.43
N GLY A 323 -8.33 -14.96 -49.27
CA GLY A 323 -8.15 -16.32 -48.71
C GLY A 323 -7.98 -17.32 -49.85
N PRO A 324 -8.28 -18.63 -49.69
CA PRO A 324 -8.24 -19.49 -48.50
C PRO A 324 -7.33 -20.73 -48.75
N GLY A 325 -7.15 -21.62 -47.76
CA GLY A 325 -6.45 -22.89 -48.00
C GLY A 325 -6.39 -23.82 -46.80
N SER A 326 -7.17 -24.89 -46.88
CA SER A 326 -7.36 -26.01 -45.95
C SER A 326 -6.14 -26.92 -45.75
N GLY A 327 -6.03 -27.54 -44.57
CA GLY A 327 -5.18 -28.71 -44.33
C GLY A 327 -5.54 -29.46 -43.05
N HIS A 328 -6.03 -30.70 -43.20
CA HIS A 328 -6.39 -31.66 -42.14
C HIS A 328 -5.21 -32.13 -41.27
N ALA A 329 -5.51 -32.49 -40.02
CA ALA A 329 -5.34 -33.84 -39.43
C ALA A 329 -4.92 -33.82 -37.94
N GLY A 330 -5.48 -34.76 -37.16
CA GLY A 330 -4.79 -35.31 -35.97
C GLY A 330 -5.53 -35.19 -34.64
N ALA A 331 -6.53 -36.03 -34.42
CA ALA A 331 -7.03 -36.34 -33.08
C ALA A 331 -6.00 -37.21 -32.31
N ALA A 332 -5.62 -36.78 -31.11
CA ALA A 332 -4.99 -37.65 -30.11
C ALA A 332 -5.42 -37.20 -28.71
N GLY A 333 -6.20 -38.06 -28.05
CA GLY A 333 -6.65 -37.85 -26.68
C GLY A 333 -5.48 -37.82 -25.70
N ARG A 334 -5.52 -36.89 -24.75
CA ARG A 334 -4.60 -36.87 -23.61
C ARG A 334 -5.39 -36.81 -22.32
N ALA A 335 -5.34 -37.92 -21.60
CA ALA A 335 -5.90 -38.11 -20.27
C ALA A 335 -5.45 -37.00 -19.31
N GLY A 336 -6.42 -36.43 -18.59
CA GLY A 336 -6.21 -35.41 -17.59
C GLY A 336 -5.37 -35.90 -16.42
N ARG A 337 -4.19 -35.30 -16.25
CA ARG A 337 -3.52 -35.29 -14.94
C ARG A 337 -4.10 -34.14 -14.14
N ARG A 338 -4.96 -34.46 -13.16
CA ARG A 338 -5.36 -33.54 -12.11
C ARG A 338 -4.13 -33.28 -11.24
N THR A 339 -3.60 -32.07 -11.31
CA THR A 339 -2.65 -31.55 -10.32
C THR A 339 -3.39 -31.52 -8.97
N PRO A 340 -2.82 -32.05 -7.87
CA PRO A 340 -3.46 -31.93 -6.57
C PRO A 340 -3.59 -30.44 -6.23
N ALA A 341 -4.81 -30.02 -5.90
CA ALA A 341 -5.05 -28.70 -5.35
C ALA A 341 -4.16 -28.53 -4.10
N GLY A 342 -3.34 -27.49 -4.10
CA GLY A 342 -2.56 -27.12 -2.92
C GLY A 342 -3.48 -26.90 -1.71
N PRO A 343 -2.93 -26.93 -0.49
CA PRO A 343 -3.72 -26.65 0.70
C PRO A 343 -4.41 -25.29 0.55
N PRO A 344 -5.67 -25.14 1.04
CA PRO A 344 -6.35 -23.86 1.01
C PRO A 344 -5.50 -22.79 1.70
N PRO A 345 -5.55 -21.53 1.24
CA PRO A 345 -4.86 -20.44 1.92
C PRO A 345 -5.25 -20.45 3.40
N ALA A 346 -4.26 -20.26 4.27
CA ALA A 346 -4.48 -20.19 5.71
C ALA A 346 -5.57 -19.14 5.99
N ALA A 347 -6.55 -19.51 6.82
CA ALA A 347 -7.58 -18.56 7.24
C ALA A 347 -6.89 -17.33 7.86
N PRO A 348 -7.32 -16.10 7.51
CA PRO A 348 -6.75 -14.90 8.12
C PRO A 348 -6.85 -15.02 9.65
N PRO A 349 -5.88 -14.48 10.40
CA PRO A 349 -5.94 -14.51 11.86
C PRO A 349 -7.29 -13.99 12.35
N ARG A 350 -7.85 -14.64 13.38
CA ARG A 350 -9.19 -14.31 13.93
C ARG A 350 -9.34 -12.83 14.31
N ASP A 351 -8.20 -12.18 14.59
CA ASP A 351 -8.09 -10.73 14.69
C ASP A 351 -6.75 -10.30 14.06
N PRO A 352 -6.74 -9.79 12.82
CA PRO A 352 -5.52 -9.36 12.15
C PRO A 352 -4.90 -8.11 12.81
N ALA A 353 -5.69 -7.32 13.56
CA ALA A 353 -5.18 -6.18 14.32
C ALA A 353 -4.44 -6.63 15.60
N ARG A 354 -4.83 -7.77 16.18
CA ARG A 354 -4.17 -8.39 17.34
C ARG A 354 -3.02 -9.34 16.98
N ALA A 355 -3.04 -9.94 15.78
CA ALA A 355 -1.93 -10.75 15.27
C ALA A 355 -0.60 -9.98 15.18
N CYS A 356 -0.65 -8.65 15.02
CA CYS A 356 0.49 -7.74 15.17
C CYS A 356 1.17 -7.82 16.54
N GLN A 357 0.40 -8.09 17.60
CA GLN A 357 0.89 -8.22 18.98
C GLN A 357 1.43 -9.62 19.27
N ASP A 358 0.73 -10.66 18.80
CA ASP A 358 0.99 -12.05 19.21
C ASP A 358 2.13 -12.71 18.42
N SER A 359 2.27 -12.39 17.12
CA SER A 359 3.29 -12.98 16.25
C SER A 359 4.72 -12.60 16.61
N GLN A 360 4.91 -11.49 17.32
CA GLN A 360 6.23 -10.92 17.65
C GLN A 360 6.65 -11.23 19.10
N ASN A 361 5.71 -11.68 19.95
CA ASN A 361 5.97 -12.07 21.34
C ASN A 361 6.26 -13.57 21.53
N GLY A 362 6.37 -14.36 20.45
CA GLY A 362 6.71 -15.78 20.53
C GLY A 362 5.68 -16.64 21.27
N ARG A 363 4.44 -16.17 21.47
CA ARG A 363 3.39 -16.99 22.08
C ARG A 363 2.77 -17.89 21.00
N PRO A 364 2.87 -19.23 21.10
CA PRO A 364 2.18 -20.11 20.18
C PRO A 364 0.68 -19.87 20.32
N GLY A 365 0.02 -19.57 19.19
CA GLY A 365 -1.41 -19.35 19.14
C GLY A 365 -2.15 -20.54 19.76
N SER A 366 -3.00 -20.27 20.73
CA SER A 366 -3.88 -21.26 21.33
C SER A 366 -4.96 -21.66 20.32
N SER A 367 -4.61 -22.61 19.44
CA SER A 367 -5.60 -23.39 18.72
C SER A 367 -6.38 -24.22 19.76
N GLY A 368 -7.70 -24.06 19.76
CA GLY A 368 -8.58 -24.61 20.77
C GLY A 368 -8.43 -26.11 21.01
N ARG A 369 -8.62 -26.51 22.27
CA ARG A 369 -9.21 -27.81 22.59
C ARG A 369 -10.49 -27.56 23.37
N GLY A 370 -11.58 -28.01 22.77
CA GLY A 370 -12.86 -28.12 23.43
C GLY A 370 -12.75 -29.07 24.62
N ASP A 371 -13.39 -28.63 25.69
CA ASP A 371 -14.26 -29.40 26.58
C ASP A 371 -14.16 -30.93 26.48
N ARG A 372 -13.55 -31.54 27.51
CA ARG A 372 -14.05 -32.79 28.10
C ARG A 372 -13.95 -32.70 29.61
N SER A 373 -15.11 -32.86 30.21
CA SER A 373 -15.40 -32.95 31.63
C SER A 373 -14.91 -34.26 32.27
N ARG A 374 -14.56 -34.13 33.58
CA ARG A 374 -14.69 -35.08 34.71
C ARG A 374 -14.15 -36.52 34.61
N ALA A 375 -13.18 -36.83 35.49
CA ALA A 375 -13.22 -37.90 36.53
C ALA A 375 -11.88 -37.80 37.33
N ALA A 376 -11.86 -37.36 38.58
CA ALA A 376 -12.04 -38.15 39.82
C ALA A 376 -10.87 -39.09 40.18
N THR A 377 -10.41 -38.94 41.43
CA THR A 377 -9.73 -39.88 42.35
C THR A 377 -8.23 -40.21 42.24
N ALA A 378 -7.52 -39.78 43.30
CA ALA A 378 -6.63 -40.52 44.21
C ALA A 378 -5.32 -41.14 43.70
N GLY A 379 -4.25 -40.86 44.45
CA GLY A 379 -2.91 -41.43 44.36
C GLY A 379 -1.91 -40.53 45.08
#